data_AF-A0A7C5HZQ4-F1
#
_entry.id   AF-A0A7C5HZQ4-F1
#
_cell.length_a   1.000
_cell.length_b   1.000
_cell.length_c   1.000
_cell.angle_alpha   90.00
_cell.angle_beta   90.00
_cell.angle_gamma   90.00
#
_symmetry.space_group_name_H-M   'P 1'
#
loop_
_entity.id
_entity.type
_entity.pdbx_description
1 polymer ?
#
loop_
_entity_poly.entity_id
_entity_poly.type
_entity_poly.pdbx_seq_one_letter_code
_entity_poly.pdbx_strand_id
1 'polypeptide(L)'
;MGCSTKYIPELGGNVIIHNKYLETEIEGIYIAGDCSGIGEASTAMLEGKIAGLSAVLSIRENKKVENSREELIKDLENLREGPFGERPRIGKEKLFKVLK
;
A
#
# COMPACT_ATOMS: atom_id res chain seq x y z
N MET A 1 10.82 -15.04 8.86
CA MET A 1 10.86 -14.13 7.69
C MET A 1 9.86 -13.03 8.02
N GLY A 2 10.20 -11.78 8.27
CA GLY A 2 11.40 -10.96 8.06
C GLY A 2 10.95 -9.49 8.03
N CYS A 3 9.73 -9.25 7.53
CA CYS A 3 9.05 -7.97 7.60
C CYS A 3 8.45 -7.73 8.99
N SER A 4 8.68 -6.55 9.56
CA SER A 4 8.06 -6.15 10.82
C SER A 4 6.55 -6.00 10.67
N THR A 5 5.84 -6.24 11.76
CA THR A 5 4.39 -6.01 11.84
C THR A 5 4.05 -5.00 12.91
N LYS A 6 2.96 -4.27 12.72
CA LYS A 6 2.39 -3.40 13.75
C LYS A 6 0.92 -3.74 13.97
N TYR A 7 0.50 -3.74 15.23
CA TYR A 7 -0.91 -3.83 15.56
C TYR A 7 -1.62 -2.49 15.26
N ILE A 8 -2.53 -2.50 14.28
CA ILE A 8 -3.39 -1.38 13.90
C ILE A 8 -4.83 -1.92 13.75
N PRO A 9 -5.75 -1.61 14.69
CA PRO A 9 -7.09 -2.19 14.71
C PRO A 9 -7.94 -1.79 13.50
N GLU A 10 -7.66 -0.64 12.89
CA GLU A 10 -8.31 -0.22 11.65
C GLU A 10 -7.93 -1.09 10.45
N LEU A 11 -6.76 -1.74 10.49
CA LEU A 11 -6.22 -2.60 9.42
C LEU A 11 -6.38 -4.09 9.73
N GLY A 12 -7.31 -4.45 10.63
CA GLY A 12 -7.59 -5.85 10.97
C GLY A 12 -6.64 -6.48 11.99
N GLY A 13 -5.80 -5.69 12.67
CA GLY A 13 -4.89 -6.17 13.71
C GLY A 13 -3.43 -6.06 13.29
N ASN A 14 -2.69 -7.17 13.30
CA ASN A 14 -1.27 -7.15 12.91
C ASN A 14 -1.15 -6.99 11.39
N VAL A 15 -0.65 -5.83 10.97
CA VAL A 15 -0.38 -5.50 9.56
C VAL A 15 1.12 -5.38 9.34
N ILE A 16 1.59 -5.77 8.15
CA ILE A 16 3.00 -5.61 7.77
C ILE A 16 3.31 -4.12 7.59
N ILE A 17 4.45 -3.66 8.10
CA ILE A 17 4.90 -2.28 7.91
C ILE A 17 5.30 -2.07 6.44
N HIS A 18 4.68 -1.09 5.79
CA HIS A 18 4.94 -0.73 4.39
C HIS A 18 4.61 0.74 4.12
N ASN A 19 5.25 1.32 3.09
CA ASN A 19 5.06 2.70 2.67
C ASN A 19 3.90 2.86 1.66
N LYS A 20 3.66 4.08 1.16
CA LYS A 20 2.59 4.37 0.18
C LYS A 20 2.78 3.67 -1.18
N TYR A 21 4.00 3.24 -1.49
CA TYR A 21 4.36 2.48 -2.68
C TYR A 21 4.27 0.97 -2.47
N LEU A 22 3.81 0.57 -1.28
CA LEU A 22 3.66 -0.80 -0.79
C LEU A 22 4.96 -1.57 -0.65
N GLU A 23 6.08 -0.85 -0.53
CA GLU A 23 7.35 -1.43 -0.16
C GLU A 23 7.42 -1.60 1.36
N THR A 24 7.92 -2.74 1.81
CA THR A 24 8.17 -3.00 3.23
C THR A 24 9.43 -2.28 3.70
N GLU A 25 9.81 -2.46 4.96
CA GLU A 25 11.11 -1.98 5.48
C GLU A 25 12.31 -2.71 4.86
N ILE A 26 12.07 -3.84 4.18
CA ILE A 26 13.09 -4.55 3.41
C ILE A 26 13.00 -4.08 1.95
N GLU A 27 14.07 -3.46 1.47
CA GLU A 27 14.19 -2.97 0.10
C GLU A 27 13.90 -4.08 -0.93
N GLY A 28 13.08 -3.77 -1.93
CA GLY A 28 12.70 -4.71 -2.98
C GLY A 28 11.64 -5.74 -2.57
N ILE A 29 11.15 -5.73 -1.33
CA ILE A 29 10.02 -6.55 -0.89
C ILE A 29 8.75 -5.70 -0.84
N TYR A 30 7.74 -6.11 -1.61
CA TYR A 30 6.46 -5.42 -1.74
C TYR A 30 5.30 -6.28 -1.25
N ILE A 31 4.22 -5.61 -0.86
CA ILE A 31 3.00 -6.23 -0.36
C ILE A 31 1.77 -5.68 -1.10
N ALA A 32 0.71 -6.46 -1.20
CA ALA A 32 -0.57 -5.99 -1.74
C ALA A 32 -1.72 -6.81 -1.20
N GLY A 33 -2.93 -6.28 -1.30
CA GLY A 33 -4.14 -6.98 -0.89
C GLY A 33 -4.23 -7.11 0.63
N ASP A 34 -4.94 -8.13 1.13
CA ASP A 34 -5.29 -8.24 2.55
C ASP A 34 -4.09 -8.25 3.50
N CYS A 35 -2.93 -8.71 3.03
CA CYS A 35 -1.68 -8.63 3.79
C CYS A 35 -1.29 -7.18 4.16
N SER A 36 -1.73 -6.19 3.37
CA SER A 36 -1.54 -4.76 3.59
C SER A 36 -2.57 -4.16 4.57
N GLY A 37 -3.52 -4.96 5.06
CA GLY A 37 -4.56 -4.51 6.01
C GLY A 37 -5.83 -3.98 5.34
N ILE A 38 -6.17 -4.51 4.18
CA ILE A 38 -7.42 -4.21 3.44
C ILE A 38 -8.30 -5.46 3.42
N GLY A 39 -9.57 -5.33 3.03
CA GLY A 39 -10.52 -6.46 2.96
C GLY A 39 -11.48 -6.34 1.78
N GLU A 40 -11.02 -5.70 0.69
CA GLU A 40 -11.83 -5.36 -0.47
C GLU A 40 -11.08 -5.71 -1.77
N ALA A 41 -11.73 -6.47 -2.65
CA ALA A 41 -11.14 -6.93 -3.90
C ALA A 41 -10.68 -5.79 -4.83
N SER A 42 -11.46 -4.71 -4.94
CA SER A 42 -11.11 -3.55 -5.78
C SER A 42 -9.80 -2.89 -5.31
N THR A 43 -9.68 -2.68 -4.01
CA THR A 43 -8.47 -2.17 -3.37
C THR A 43 -7.29 -3.13 -3.59
N ALA A 44 -7.49 -4.45 -3.42
CA ALA A 44 -6.43 -5.44 -3.63
C ALA A 44 -5.84 -5.41 -5.05
N MET A 45 -6.70 -5.26 -6.07
CA MET A 45 -6.26 -5.17 -7.47
C MET A 45 -5.44 -3.92 -7.76
N LEU A 46 -5.83 -2.76 -7.20
CA LEU A 46 -5.06 -1.52 -7.35
C LEU A 46 -3.72 -1.62 -6.63
N GLU A 47 -3.71 -2.14 -5.40
CA GLU A 47 -2.48 -2.35 -4.64
C GLU A 47 -1.51 -3.29 -5.37
N GLY A 48 -2.00 -4.38 -5.96
CA GLY A 48 -1.15 -5.29 -6.75
C GLY A 48 -0.48 -4.59 -7.94
N LYS A 49 -1.21 -3.73 -8.65
CA LYS A 49 -0.63 -2.94 -9.75
C LYS A 49 0.40 -1.94 -9.23
N ILE A 50 0.11 -1.23 -8.14
CA ILE A 50 1.03 -0.27 -7.52
C ILE A 50 2.32 -0.98 -7.10
N ALA A 51 2.23 -2.09 -6.37
CA ALA A 51 3.37 -2.89 -5.94
C ALA A 51 4.23 -3.34 -7.13
N GLY A 52 3.62 -3.83 -8.20
CA GLY A 52 4.33 -4.24 -9.41
C GLY A 52 5.07 -3.09 -10.10
N LEU A 53 4.43 -1.93 -10.25
CA LEU A 53 5.08 -0.76 -10.85
C LEU A 53 6.18 -0.19 -9.94
N SER A 54 5.98 -0.21 -8.62
CA SER A 54 7.00 0.17 -7.64
C SER A 54 8.23 -0.74 -7.74
N ALA A 55 8.05 -2.05 -7.88
CA ALA A 55 9.14 -3.00 -8.07
C ALA A 55 9.91 -2.77 -9.38
N VAL A 56 9.24 -2.35 -10.46
CA VAL A 56 9.94 -1.96 -11.69
C VAL A 56 10.77 -0.69 -11.47
N LEU A 57 10.20 0.30 -10.78
CA LEU A 57 10.84 1.59 -10.53
C LEU A 57 12.03 1.52 -9.56
N SER A 58 12.08 0.52 -8.67
CA SER A 58 13.27 0.30 -7.81
C SER A 58 14.47 -0.24 -8.57
N ILE A 59 14.26 -0.88 -9.72
CA ILE A 59 15.34 -1.40 -10.57
C ILE A 59 15.74 -0.38 -11.64
N ARG A 60 14.76 0.37 -12.18
CA ARG A 60 15.00 1.29 -13.28
C ARG A 60 14.03 2.46 -13.28
N GLU A 61 14.59 3.67 -13.40
CA GLU A 61 13.81 4.87 -13.66
C GLU A 61 13.07 4.81 -15.00
N ASN A 62 11.76 5.07 -14.96
CA ASN A 62 10.95 5.15 -16.17
C ASN A 62 9.76 6.10 -15.92
N LYS A 63 9.79 7.26 -16.58
CA LYS A 63 8.78 8.30 -16.33
C LYS A 63 7.35 7.88 -16.66
N LYS A 64 7.17 7.01 -17.67
CA LYS A 64 5.85 6.47 -18.02
C LYS A 64 5.31 5.56 -16.91
N VAL A 65 6.17 4.70 -16.38
CA VAL A 65 5.82 3.78 -15.27
C VAL A 65 5.50 4.58 -14.00
N GLU A 66 6.32 5.60 -13.71
CA GLU A 66 6.08 6.51 -12.58
C GLU A 66 4.72 7.19 -12.70
N ASN A 67 4.42 7.81 -13.85
CA ASN A 67 3.13 8.46 -14.06
C ASN A 67 1.95 7.49 -13.89
N SER A 68 2.04 6.27 -14.46
CA SER A 68 1.01 5.26 -14.27
C SER A 68 0.85 4.81 -12.81
N ARG A 69 1.93 4.74 -12.04
CA ARG A 69 1.86 4.42 -10.60
C ARG A 69 1.16 5.55 -9.83
N GLU A 70 1.51 6.81 -10.09
CA GLU A 70 0.88 7.95 -9.40
C GLU A 70 -0.61 8.10 -9.77
N GLU A 71 -1.01 7.77 -11.00
CA GLU A 71 -2.43 7.68 -11.39
C GLU A 71 -3.17 6.61 -10.57
N LEU A 72 -2.61 5.40 -10.44
CA LEU A 72 -3.22 4.33 -9.65
C LEU A 72 -3.28 4.66 -8.15
N ILE A 73 -2.31 5.40 -7.62
CA ILE A 73 -2.34 5.87 -6.23
C ILE A 73 -3.53 6.83 -6.04
N LYS A 74 -3.78 7.75 -6.98
CA LYS A 74 -4.96 8.63 -6.93
C LYS A 74 -6.26 7.84 -7.04
N ASP A 75 -6.33 6.84 -7.92
CA ASP A 75 -7.51 5.98 -8.02
C ASP A 75 -7.78 5.23 -6.71
N LEU A 76 -6.72 4.76 -6.04
CA LEU A 76 -6.82 4.11 -4.74
C LEU A 76 -7.27 5.08 -3.64
N GLU A 77 -6.78 6.31 -3.65
CA GLU A 77 -7.23 7.37 -2.74
C GLU A 77 -8.71 7.68 -2.95
N ASN A 78 -9.15 7.88 -4.20
CA ASN A 78 -10.55 8.11 -4.56
C ASN A 78 -11.46 6.96 -4.12
N LEU A 79 -11.02 5.71 -4.33
CA LEU A 79 -11.77 4.52 -3.88
C LEU A 79 -11.94 4.52 -2.35
N ARG A 80 -10.95 5.02 -1.62
CA ARG A 80 -10.96 5.11 -0.16
C ARG A 80 -11.75 6.30 0.40
N GLU A 81 -12.18 7.25 -0.44
CA GLU A 81 -13.09 8.33 -0.03
C GLU A 81 -14.53 7.84 0.19
N GLY A 82 -14.88 6.66 -0.34
CA GLY A 82 -16.17 6.04 -0.14
C GLY A 82 -16.42 5.58 1.31
N PRO A 83 -17.68 5.22 1.65
CA PRO A 83 -18.08 4.85 3.02
C PRO A 83 -17.34 3.62 3.59
N PHE A 84 -16.80 2.76 2.72
CA PHE A 84 -16.02 1.57 3.12
C PHE A 84 -14.51 1.85 3.25
N GLY A 85 -14.05 3.01 2.79
CA GLY A 85 -12.63 3.37 2.72
C GLY A 85 -12.10 4.17 3.91
N GLU A 86 -12.98 4.75 4.72
CA GLU A 86 -12.61 5.59 5.88
C GLU A 86 -11.73 4.82 6.88
N ARG A 87 -12.15 3.61 7.26
CA ARG A 87 -11.42 2.79 8.24
C ARG A 87 -10.03 2.40 7.73
N PRO A 88 -9.87 1.81 6.52
CA PRO A 88 -8.54 1.59 5.94
C PRO A 88 -7.69 2.87 5.83
N ARG A 89 -8.28 4.02 5.47
CA ARG A 89 -7.55 5.29 5.36
C ARG A 89 -6.94 5.72 6.69
N ILE A 90 -7.72 5.72 7.78
CA ILE A 90 -7.23 6.02 9.13
C ILE A 90 -6.11 5.04 9.52
N GLY A 91 -6.29 3.76 9.19
CA GLY A 91 -5.29 2.73 9.44
C GLY A 91 -3.96 2.99 8.72
N LYS A 92 -4.00 3.31 7.42
CA LYS A 92 -2.81 3.63 6.62
C LYS A 92 -2.12 4.90 7.11
N GLU A 93 -2.87 5.93 7.52
CA GLU A 93 -2.29 7.13 8.14
C GLU A 93 -1.51 6.82 9.42
N LYS A 94 -2.04 5.92 10.27
CA LYS A 94 -1.33 5.45 11.48
C LYS A 94 -0.08 4.64 11.13
N LEU A 95 -0.15 3.80 10.10
CA LEU A 95 0.97 3.00 9.62
C LEU A 95 2.11 3.87 9.07
N PHE A 96 1.79 4.85 8.23
CA PHE A 96 2.81 5.70 7.60
C PHE A 96 3.49 6.65 8.59
N LYS A 97 2.87 6.96 9.73
CA LYS A 97 3.52 7.68 10.83
C LYS A 97 4.63 6.89 11.53
N VAL A 98 4.70 5.57 11.31
CA VAL A 98 5.70 4.68 11.92
C VAL A 98 6.99 4.67 11.11
N LEU A 99 6.89 4.90 9.81
CA LEU A 99 8.00 4.96 8.87
C LEU A 99 8.67 6.34 8.82
N LYS A 100 8.32 7.25 9.74
CA LYS A 100 8.93 8.58 9.87
C LYS A 100 10.10 8.58 10.84
#